data_AF-A0A6M0B6S5-F1
#
_entry.id   AF-A0A6M0B6S5-F1
#
_cell.length_a   1.000
_cell.length_b   1.000
_cell.length_c   1.000
_cell.angle_alpha   90.00
_cell.angle_beta   90.00
_cell.angle_gamma   90.00
#
_symmetry.space_group_name_H-M   'P 1'
#
loop_
_entity.id
_entity.type
_entity.pdbx_description
1 polymer ?
#
loop_
_entity_poly.entity_id
_entity_poly.type
_entity_poly.pdbx_seq_one_letter_code
_entity_poly.pdbx_strand_id
1 'polypeptide(L)' 'MSKNPNLKKQPVEHTMKGSRQAVMHSMHMLYVFGYAEICEWSPLEPTDVPDEVITTMMKYWLLP' A
#
# COMPACT_ATOMS: atom_id res chain seq x y z
N MET A 1 20.65 -8.74 25.65
CA MET A 1 19.78 -8.32 24.52
C MET A 1 20.58 -8.42 23.23
N SER A 2 20.33 -9.44 22.41
CA SER A 2 20.99 -9.58 21.10
C SER A 2 20.46 -8.49 20.16
N LYS A 3 21.29 -7.53 19.79
CA LYS A 3 21.02 -6.61 18.67
C LYS A 3 21.23 -7.43 17.40
N ASN A 4 20.16 -7.89 16.78
CA ASN A 4 20.25 -8.63 15.51
C ASN A 4 20.78 -7.68 14.42
N PRO A 5 22.03 -7.83 13.95
CA PRO A 5 22.76 -6.74 13.32
C PRO A 5 22.47 -6.54 11.82
N ASN A 6 21.45 -7.19 11.24
CA ASN A 6 21.23 -7.13 9.79
C ASN A 6 19.76 -7.00 9.31
N LEU A 7 18.84 -6.50 10.14
CA LEU A 7 17.52 -6.12 9.62
C LEU A 7 17.65 -4.81 8.80
N LYS A 8 17.85 -4.93 7.50
CA LYS A 8 17.84 -3.78 6.58
C LYS A 8 16.39 -3.43 6.24
N LYS A 9 16.02 -2.16 6.42
CA LYS A 9 14.74 -1.64 5.93
C LYS A 9 14.75 -1.70 4.41
N GLN A 10 13.89 -2.53 3.83
CA GLN A 10 13.69 -2.60 2.38
C GLN A 10 12.44 -1.83 1.99
N PRO A 11 12.53 -0.87 1.04
CA PRO A 11 11.36 -0.22 0.48
C PRO A 11 10.55 -1.24 -0.34
N VAL A 12 9.25 -1.29 -0.11
CA VAL A 12 8.29 -2.12 -0.85
C VAL A 12 7.14 -1.23 -1.30
N GLU A 13 7.05 -1.07 -2.62
CA GLU A 13 5.90 -0.43 -3.25
C GLU A 13 4.71 -1.38 -3.26
N HIS A 14 3.55 -0.86 -2.88
CA HIS A 14 2.28 -1.55 -3.01
C HIS A 14 1.43 -0.79 -4.01
N THR A 15 0.88 -1.52 -4.97
CA THR A 15 0.04 -0.96 -6.03
C THR A 15 -1.30 -1.65 -6.00
N MET A 16 -2.37 -0.87 -5.88
CA MET A 16 -3.73 -1.36 -6.04
C MET A 16 -4.31 -0.79 -7.33
N LYS A 17 -4.88 -1.67 -8.14
CA LYS A 17 -5.45 -1.36 -9.45
C LYS A 17 -6.74 -2.15 -9.62
N GLY A 18 -7.81 -1.50 -10.06
CA GLY A 18 -9.12 -2.14 -10.24
C GLY A 18 -10.25 -1.12 -10.23
N SER A 19 -11.50 -1.59 -10.08
CA SER A 19 -12.64 -0.67 -10.00
C SER A 19 -12.50 0.28 -8.81
N ARG A 20 -12.98 1.52 -8.95
CA ARG A 20 -12.93 2.52 -7.88
C ARG A 20 -13.48 1.99 -6.55
N GLN A 21 -14.59 1.26 -6.59
CA GLN A 21 -15.21 0.67 -5.41
C GLN A 21 -14.30 -0.40 -4.76
N ALA A 22 -13.70 -1.28 -5.56
CA ALA A 22 -12.83 -2.34 -5.04
C ALA A 22 -11.54 -1.76 -4.42
N VAL A 23 -10.96 -0.73 -5.05
CA VAL A 23 -9.76 -0.05 -4.54
C VAL A 23 -10.08 0.67 -3.23
N MET A 24 -11.16 1.45 -3.17
CA MET A 24 -11.56 2.15 -1.94
C MET A 24 -11.89 1.17 -0.80
N HIS A 25 -12.58 0.06 -1.10
CA HIS A 25 -12.86 -0.96 -0.10
C HIS A 25 -11.58 -1.61 0.43
N SER A 26 -10.63 -1.93 -0.45
CA SER A 26 -9.33 -2.48 -0.06
C SER A 26 -8.52 -1.51 0.80
N MET A 27 -8.46 -0.22 0.43
CA MET A 27 -7.83 0.83 1.26
C MET A 27 -8.44 0.88 2.67
N HIS A 28 -9.77 0.89 2.76
CA HIS A 28 -10.47 0.90 4.05
C HIS A 28 -10.19 -0.36 4.87
N MET A 29 -10.18 -1.55 4.26
CA MET A 29 -9.84 -2.79 4.95
C MET A 29 -8.41 -2.77 5.50
N LEU A 30 -7.44 -2.32 4.70
CA LEU A 30 -6.04 -2.20 5.14
C LEU A 30 -5.88 -1.19 6.28
N TYR A 31 -6.67 -0.10 6.27
CA TYR A 31 -6.73 0.84 7.39
C TYR A 31 -7.32 0.21 8.66
N VAL A 32 -8.46 -0.47 8.56
CA VAL A 32 -9.11 -1.14 9.70
C VAL A 32 -8.21 -2.20 10.32
N PHE A 33 -7.41 -2.91 9.52
CA PHE A 33 -6.44 -3.89 10.02
C PHE A 33 -5.14 -3.27 10.57
N GLY A 34 -5.00 -1.94 10.58
CA GLY A 34 -3.78 -1.26 11.01
C GLY A 34 -2.59 -1.52 10.08
N TYR A 35 -2.85 -1.96 8.85
CA TYR A 35 -1.81 -2.21 7.87
C TYR A 35 -1.31 -0.90 7.25
N ALA A 36 -2.18 0.02 6.87
CA ALA A 36 -1.78 1.29 6.24
C ALA A 36 -2.75 2.41 6.59
N GLU A 37 -2.24 3.62 6.77
CA GLU A 37 -3.06 4.81 6.92
C GLU A 37 -3.61 5.26 5.55
N ILE A 38 -4.80 5.87 5.54
CA ILE A 38 -5.41 6.33 4.28
C ILE A 38 -4.55 7.40 3.58
N CYS A 39 -3.83 8.23 4.34
CA CYS A 39 -2.97 9.28 3.80
C CYS A 39 -1.61 8.79 3.27
N GLU A 40 -1.26 7.51 3.48
CA GLU A 40 -0.03 6.92 2.92
C GLU A 40 -0.19 6.57 1.43
N TRP A 41 -1.43 6.46 0.95
CA TRP A 41 -1.74 6.17 -0.44
C TRP A 41 -1.71 7.43 -1.31
N SER A 42 -1.23 7.27 -2.54
CA SER A 42 -1.37 8.30 -3.56
C SER A 42 -2.83 8.57 -3.88
N PRO A 43 -3.18 9.75 -4.41
CA PRO A 43 -4.50 9.97 -5.01
C PRO A 43 -4.84 8.86 -6.03
N LEU A 44 -6.13 8.54 -6.14
CA LEU A 44 -6.63 7.61 -7.15
C LEU A 44 -6.51 8.27 -8.52
N GLU A 45 -5.77 7.64 -9.44
CA GLU A 45 -5.64 8.09 -10.82
C GLU A 45 -6.36 7.13 -11.77
N PRO A 46 -6.98 7.62 -12.86
CA PRO A 46 -7.57 6.76 -13.87
C PRO A 46 -6.46 5.99 -14.63
N THR A 47 -6.81 4.82 -15.15
CA THR A 47 -5.92 4.06 -16.04
C THR A 47 -6.42 4.13 -17.49
N ASP A 48 -5.73 3.46 -18.42
CA ASP A 48 -6.19 3.30 -19.80
C ASP A 48 -7.46 2.43 -19.93
N VAL A 49 -7.87 1.75 -18.85
CA VAL A 49 -9.08 0.92 -18.81
C VAL A 49 -10.24 1.73 -18.21
N PRO A 50 -11.39 1.83 -18.89
CA PRO A 50 -12.56 2.51 -18.34
C PRO A 50 -12.97 1.96 -16.96
N ASP A 51 -13.37 2.86 -16.06
CA ASP A 51 -13.80 2.59 -14.68
C ASP A 51 -12.73 1.97 -13.76
N GLU A 52 -11.49 1.85 -14.22
CA GLU A 52 -10.36 1.38 -13.44
C GLU A 52 -9.52 2.55 -12.92
N VAL A 53 -9.10 2.42 -11.67
CA VAL A 53 -8.21 3.37 -11.01
C VAL A 53 -7.01 2.66 -10.43
N ILE A 54 -5.94 3.42 -10.22
CA ILE A 54 -4.70 2.97 -9.58
C ILE A 54 -4.34 3.89 -8.41
N THR A 55 -3.74 3.31 -7.37
CA THR A 55 -3.09 4.04 -6.26
C THR A 55 -1.87 3.25 -5.79
N THR A 56 -0.85 3.97 -5.32
CA THR A 56 0.38 3.37 -4.81
C THR A 56 0.71 3.87 -3.41
N MET A 57 1.44 3.06 -2.64
CA MET A 57 2.08 3.50 -1.40
C MET A 57 3.46 2.85 -1.26
N MET A 58 4.34 3.47 -0.47
CA MET A 58 5.67 2.95 -0.18
C MET A 58 5.79 2.63 1.31
N LYS A 59 6.18 1.39 1.64
CA LYS A 59 6.43 0.96 3.03
C LYS A 59 7.84 0.41 3.19
N TYR A 60 8.43 0.61 4.38
CA TYR A 60 9.77 0.11 4.70
C TYR A 60 9.68 -1.07 5.66
N TRP A 61 9.98 -2.28 5.16
CA TRP A 61 9.90 -3.51 5.94
C TRP A 61 11.27 -3.94 6.46
N LEU A 62 11.30 -4.45 7.68
CA LEU A 62 12.45 -5.20 8.19
C LEU A 62 12.29 -6.65 7.71
N LEU A 63 12.83 -6.96 6.54
CA LEU A 63 12.86 -8.33 6.04
C LEU A 63 14.03 -9.08 6.71
N PRO A 64 13.83 -10.35 7.09
CA PRO A 64 14.87 -11.17 7.71
C PRO A 64 16.07 -11.44 6.80
#